data_AF-A0A167MRI8-F1
#
_entry.id   AF-A0A167MRI8-F1
#
_cell.length_a   1.000
_cell.length_b   1.000
_cell.length_c   1.000
_cell.angle_alpha   90.00
_cell.angle_beta   90.00
_cell.angle_gamma   90.00
#
_symmetry.space_group_name_H-M   'P 1'
#
loop_
_entity.id
_entity.type
_entity.pdbx_description
1 polymer ?
#
loop_
_entity_poly.entity_id
_entity_poly.type
_entity_poly.pdbx_seq_one_letter_code
_entity_poly.pdbx_strand_id
1 'polypeptide(L)'
;MSCEYFADKGMKIDGNYWLVNPQTGVAWNDTTVADFKQAYEAQQILLEEERFAVSKAEKLQEIKEAVFNKLGNEQWRVQKAQEHMLIAELSGDQAALGLSKSQLQELLANREQLRKASDEAELTIAEFTTQAELDAFEFDVNISS
;
A
#
# COMPACT_ATOMS: atom_id res chain seq x y z
N MET A 1 -11.34 -0.83 -21.13
CA MET A 1 -12.28 0.14 -21.74
C MET A 1 -11.95 0.23 -23.22
N SER A 2 -12.93 0.31 -24.13
CA SER A 2 -12.68 0.20 -25.58
C SER A 2 -13.44 1.24 -26.41
N CYS A 3 -12.76 1.74 -27.45
CA CYS A 3 -13.30 2.68 -28.41
C CYS A 3 -13.34 2.07 -29.82
N GLU A 4 -14.54 1.82 -30.33
CA GLU A 4 -14.77 1.20 -31.65
C GLU A 4 -15.58 2.13 -32.53
N TYR A 5 -15.26 2.22 -33.82
CA TYR A 5 -16.00 3.05 -34.75
C TYR A 5 -16.88 2.19 -35.66
N PHE A 6 -18.14 2.58 -35.81
CA PHE A 6 -19.11 1.94 -36.68
C PHE A 6 -19.73 2.99 -37.59
N ALA A 7 -19.63 2.83 -38.91
CA ALA A 7 -20.09 3.83 -39.87
C ALA A 7 -21.61 4.11 -39.77
N ASP A 8 -22.41 3.14 -39.31
CA ASP A 8 -23.86 3.22 -39.17
C ASP A 8 -24.33 3.70 -37.78
N LYS A 9 -23.46 3.62 -36.76
CA LYS A 9 -23.81 3.86 -35.34
C LYS A 9 -22.93 4.89 -34.64
N GLY A 10 -21.91 5.42 -35.32
CA GLY A 10 -20.92 6.34 -34.75
C GLY A 10 -19.87 5.64 -33.88
N MET A 11 -19.34 6.36 -32.90
CA MET A 11 -18.31 5.86 -31.98
C MET A 11 -18.94 5.13 -30.79
N LYS A 12 -18.49 3.91 -30.52
CA LYS A 12 -18.77 3.19 -29.28
C LYS A 12 -17.66 3.52 -28.28
N ILE A 13 -18.02 4.17 -27.17
CA ILE A 13 -17.14 4.60 -26.09
C ILE A 13 -17.70 4.00 -24.81
N ASP A 14 -16.94 3.13 -24.14
CA ASP A 14 -17.36 2.48 -22.89
C ASP A 14 -18.73 1.78 -22.97
N GLY A 15 -18.95 1.10 -24.11
CA GLY A 15 -20.20 0.37 -24.36
C GLY A 15 -21.37 1.22 -24.85
N ASN A 16 -21.23 2.55 -24.87
CA ASN A 16 -22.27 3.48 -25.32
C ASN A 16 -21.98 4.03 -26.72
N TYR A 17 -23.00 4.16 -27.55
CA TYR A 17 -22.88 4.71 -28.90
C TYR A 17 -23.10 6.22 -28.92
N TRP A 18 -22.20 6.92 -29.60
CA TRP A 18 -22.18 8.36 -29.77
C TRP A 18 -22.19 8.70 -31.25
N LEU A 19 -23.25 9.37 -31.71
CA LEU A 19 -23.38 9.82 -33.10
C LEU A 19 -22.53 11.06 -33.40
N VAL A 20 -22.16 11.80 -32.37
CA VAL A 20 -21.29 12.99 -32.44
C VAL A 20 -20.20 12.88 -31.39
N ASN A 21 -19.11 13.61 -31.59
CA ASN A 21 -18.02 13.70 -30.63
C ASN A 21 -18.53 14.33 -29.31
N PRO A 22 -18.42 13.63 -28.17
CA PRO A 22 -18.96 14.13 -26.90
C PRO A 22 -18.22 15.36 -26.36
N GLN A 23 -16.97 15.59 -26.78
CA GLN A 23 -16.16 16.73 -26.35
C GLN A 23 -16.39 17.97 -27.21
N THR A 24 -16.62 17.80 -28.51
CA THR A 24 -16.71 18.92 -29.47
C THR A 24 -18.11 19.13 -30.05
N GLY A 25 -19.01 18.15 -29.92
CA GLY A 25 -20.35 18.16 -30.50
C GLY A 25 -20.40 17.97 -32.02
N VAL A 26 -19.26 17.73 -32.68
CA VAL A 26 -19.15 17.60 -34.14
C VAL A 26 -19.40 16.15 -34.58
N ALA A 27 -20.02 15.96 -35.76
CA ALA A 27 -20.18 14.64 -36.34
C ALA A 27 -18.83 13.94 -36.58
N TRP A 28 -18.80 12.63 -36.37
CA TRP A 28 -17.60 11.84 -36.57
C TRP A 28 -17.19 11.80 -38.05
N ASN A 29 -15.89 11.92 -38.27
CA ASN A 29 -15.21 11.66 -39.52
C ASN A 29 -13.91 10.90 -39.24
N ASP A 30 -13.29 10.34 -40.28
CA ASP A 30 -12.11 9.48 -40.12
C ASP A 30 -10.96 10.13 -39.32
N THR A 31 -10.74 11.44 -39.48
CA THR A 31 -9.72 12.20 -38.75
C THR A 31 -10.10 12.35 -37.27
N THR A 32 -11.29 12.88 -36.98
CA THR A 32 -11.77 13.09 -35.60
C THR A 32 -11.93 11.79 -34.81
N VAL A 33 -12.21 10.67 -35.50
CA VAL A 33 -12.26 9.34 -34.90
C VAL A 33 -10.87 8.88 -34.49
N ALA A 34 -9.88 9.01 -35.38
CA ALA A 34 -8.50 8.64 -35.08
C ALA A 34 -7.92 9.47 -33.94
N ASP A 35 -8.09 10.80 -34.01
CA ASP A 35 -7.64 11.74 -32.98
C ASP A 35 -8.27 11.43 -31.62
N PHE A 36 -9.58 11.15 -31.59
CA PHE A 36 -10.28 10.82 -30.36
C PHE A 36 -9.80 9.48 -29.78
N LYS A 37 -9.63 8.44 -30.61
CA LYS A 37 -9.12 7.14 -30.12
C LYS A 37 -7.75 7.29 -29.50
N GLN A 38 -6.84 8.01 -30.16
CA GLN A 38 -5.50 8.25 -29.63
C GLN A 38 -5.54 9.04 -28.31
N ALA A 39 -6.32 10.12 -28.25
CA ALA A 39 -6.46 10.92 -27.04
C ALA A 39 -7.09 10.11 -25.88
N TYR A 40 -8.09 9.28 -26.21
CA TYR A 40 -8.77 8.42 -25.26
C TYR A 40 -7.83 7.33 -24.72
N GLU A 41 -7.08 6.65 -25.58
CA GLU A 41 -6.08 5.66 -25.16
C GLU A 41 -5.01 6.28 -24.25
N ALA A 42 -4.50 7.46 -24.59
CA ALA A 42 -3.56 8.19 -23.75
C ALA A 42 -4.16 8.55 -22.38
N GLN A 43 -5.43 8.95 -22.34
CA GLN A 43 -6.13 9.24 -21.08
C GLN A 43 -6.32 7.98 -20.22
N GLN A 44 -6.62 6.83 -20.84
CA GLN A 44 -6.78 5.57 -20.12
C GLN A 44 -5.47 5.13 -19.46
N ILE A 45 -4.33 5.29 -20.15
CA ILE A 45 -3.01 4.98 -19.57
C ILE A 45 -2.76 5.81 -18.31
N LEU A 46 -3.00 7.13 -18.36
CA LEU A 46 -2.86 8.01 -17.20
C LEU A 46 -3.78 7.59 -16.05
N LEU A 47 -5.03 7.24 -16.36
CA LEU A 47 -6.00 6.79 -15.36
C LEU A 47 -5.57 5.46 -14.70
N GLU A 48 -4.99 4.55 -15.48
CA GLU A 48 -4.44 3.28 -14.97
C GLU A 48 -3.23 3.53 -14.05
N GLU A 49 -2.33 4.45 -14.41
CA GLU A 49 -1.20 4.87 -13.58
C GLU A 49 -1.66 5.51 -12.26
N GLU A 50 -2.66 6.41 -12.32
CA GLU A 50 -3.26 7.03 -11.12
C GLU A 50 -3.89 5.99 -10.21
N ARG A 51 -4.67 5.05 -10.77
CA ARG A 51 -5.27 3.95 -10.01
C ARG A 51 -4.21 3.10 -9.35
N PHE A 52 -3.14 2.77 -10.07
CA PHE A 52 -2.04 1.99 -9.50
C PHE A 52 -1.33 2.73 -8.36
N ALA A 53 -1.11 4.03 -8.48
CA ALA A 53 -0.55 4.86 -7.41
C ALA A 53 -1.44 4.88 -6.16
N VAL A 54 -2.77 4.95 -6.34
CA VAL A 54 -3.73 4.84 -5.23
C VAL A 54 -3.66 3.47 -4.56
N SER A 55 -3.65 2.38 -5.34
CA SER A 55 -3.52 1.01 -4.80
C SER A 55 -2.26 0.86 -3.96
N LYS A 56 -1.12 1.42 -4.39
CA LYS A 56 0.12 1.40 -3.60
C LYS A 56 -0.04 2.10 -2.26
N ALA A 57 -0.67 3.29 -2.26
CA ALA A 57 -0.89 4.06 -1.04
C ALA A 57 -1.81 3.33 -0.06
N GLU A 58 -2.88 2.70 -0.55
CA GLU A 58 -3.80 1.89 0.26
C GLU A 58 -3.07 0.69 0.89
N LYS A 59 -2.31 -0.08 0.10
CA LYS A 59 -1.53 -1.22 0.60
C LYS A 59 -0.50 -0.80 1.65
N LEU A 60 0.18 0.32 1.44
CA LEU A 60 1.13 0.87 2.41
C LEU A 60 0.41 1.26 3.71
N GLN A 61 -0.75 1.91 3.61
CA GLN A 61 -1.56 2.28 4.76
C GLN A 61 -1.97 1.06 5.57
N GLU A 62 -2.45 -0.01 4.93
CA GLU A 62 -2.82 -1.27 5.58
C GLU A 62 -1.65 -1.84 6.40
N ILE A 63 -0.44 -1.87 5.82
CA ILE A 63 0.77 -2.35 6.49
C ILE A 63 1.10 -1.48 7.71
N LYS A 64 1.13 -0.15 7.54
CA LYS A 64 1.47 0.78 8.63
C LYS A 64 0.45 0.68 9.77
N GLU A 65 -0.84 0.55 9.44
CA GLU A 65 -1.90 0.37 10.44
C GLU A 65 -1.76 -0.97 11.17
N ALA A 66 -1.48 -2.06 10.45
CA ALA A 66 -1.27 -3.37 11.06
C ALA A 66 -0.05 -3.38 12.02
N VAL A 67 1.05 -2.76 11.61
CA VAL A 67 2.26 -2.58 12.46
C VAL A 67 1.95 -1.71 13.68
N PHE A 68 1.27 -0.58 13.50
CA PHE A 68 0.87 0.30 14.59
C PHE A 68 0.01 -0.45 15.61
N ASN A 69 -1.01 -1.18 15.14
CA ASN A 69 -1.89 -1.96 15.99
C ASN A 69 -1.14 -3.05 16.75
N LYS A 70 -0.21 -3.77 16.10
CA LYS A 70 0.64 -4.77 16.75
C LYS A 70 1.50 -4.16 17.85
N LEU A 71 2.22 -3.07 17.55
CA LEU A 71 3.07 -2.38 18.51
C LEU A 71 2.28 -1.78 19.67
N GLY A 72 1.08 -1.25 19.41
CA GLY A 72 0.17 -0.72 20.42
C GLY A 72 -0.37 -1.81 21.35
N ASN A 73 -0.86 -2.92 20.77
CA ASN A 73 -1.40 -4.05 21.52
C ASN A 73 -0.37 -4.77 22.38
N GLU A 74 0.92 -4.67 22.04
CA GLU A 74 2.01 -5.29 22.81
C GLU A 74 2.75 -4.30 23.72
N GLN A 75 2.34 -3.02 23.76
CA GLN A 75 2.97 -1.99 24.59
C GLN A 75 2.97 -2.34 26.09
N TRP A 76 1.92 -3.02 26.56
CA TRP A 76 1.84 -3.46 27.95
C TRP A 76 2.96 -4.44 28.33
N ARG A 77 3.48 -5.24 27.39
CA ARG A 77 4.61 -6.16 27.65
C ARG A 77 5.88 -5.39 27.96
N VAL A 78 6.11 -4.31 27.23
CA VAL A 78 7.24 -3.40 27.47
C VAL A 78 7.11 -2.73 28.84
N GLN A 79 5.92 -2.21 29.16
CA GLN A 79 5.65 -1.61 30.47
C GLN A 79 5.89 -2.62 31.60
N LYS A 80 5.40 -3.85 31.46
CA LYS A 80 5.62 -4.92 32.44
C LYS A 80 7.10 -5.28 32.61
N ALA A 81 7.85 -5.38 31.52
CA ALA A 81 9.29 -5.64 31.59
C ALA A 81 10.06 -4.49 32.28
N GLN A 82 9.66 -3.24 32.02
CA GLN A 82 10.21 -2.06 32.71
C GLN A 82 9.88 -2.06 34.21
N GLU A 83 8.65 -2.40 34.59
CA GLU A 83 8.24 -2.55 35.99
C GLU A 83 9.09 -3.61 36.71
N HIS A 84 9.28 -4.78 36.11
CA HIS A 84 10.11 -5.85 36.69
C HIS A 84 11.56 -5.43 36.86
N MET A 85 12.12 -4.74 35.86
CA MET A 85 13.47 -4.18 35.96
C MET A 85 13.59 -3.22 37.14
N LEU A 86 12.64 -2.28 37.28
CA LEU A 86 12.64 -1.32 38.38
C LEU A 86 12.52 -2.00 39.76
N ILE A 87 11.66 -3.01 39.87
CA ILE A 87 11.53 -3.80 41.12
C ILE A 87 12.85 -4.49 41.44
N ALA A 88 13.51 -5.10 40.46
CA ALA A 88 14.80 -5.75 40.64
C ALA A 88 15.88 -4.74 41.08
N GLU A 89 15.94 -3.56 40.47
CA GLU A 89 16.85 -2.47 40.86
C GLU A 89 16.62 -2.04 42.32
N LEU A 90 15.36 -1.83 42.71
CA LEU A 90 15.01 -1.42 44.08
C LEU A 90 15.31 -2.50 45.12
N SER A 91 15.16 -3.77 44.74
CA SER A 91 15.45 -4.92 45.62
C SER A 91 16.95 -5.20 45.78
N GLY A 92 17.79 -4.66 44.90
CA GLY A 92 19.22 -4.97 44.84
C GLY A 92 19.54 -6.37 44.28
N ASP A 93 18.55 -7.11 43.78
CA ASP A 93 18.73 -8.43 43.19
C ASP A 93 19.36 -8.31 41.79
N GLN A 94 20.69 -8.48 41.73
CA GLN A 94 21.46 -8.39 40.50
C GLN A 94 21.11 -9.50 39.49
N ALA A 95 20.67 -10.67 39.94
CA ALA A 95 20.30 -11.77 39.05
C ALA A 95 18.95 -11.48 38.37
N ALA A 96 17.95 -11.05 39.16
CA ALA A 96 16.65 -10.63 38.63
C ALA A 96 16.79 -9.41 37.71
N LEU A 97 17.72 -8.50 38.02
CA LEU A 97 18.00 -7.32 37.20
C LEU A 97 18.57 -7.71 35.83
N GLY A 98 19.54 -8.63 35.79
CA GLY A 98 20.11 -9.14 34.54
C GLY A 98 19.06 -9.80 33.66
N LEU A 99 18.20 -10.64 34.25
CA LEU A 99 17.11 -11.30 33.52
C LEU A 99 16.10 -10.29 32.95
N SER A 100 15.66 -9.34 33.77
CA SER A 100 14.67 -8.33 33.37
C SER A 100 15.21 -7.42 32.26
N LYS A 101 16.50 -7.07 32.29
CA LYS A 101 17.17 -6.32 31.22
C LYS A 101 17.22 -7.10 29.92
N SER A 102 17.56 -8.39 29.96
CA SER A 102 17.57 -9.24 28.77
C SER A 102 16.19 -9.33 28.13
N GLN A 103 15.14 -9.54 28.94
CA GLN A 103 13.76 -9.63 28.46
C GLN A 103 13.28 -8.30 27.85
N LEU A 104 13.58 -7.17 28.49
CA LEU A 104 13.26 -5.86 27.94
C LEU A 104 13.99 -5.62 26.61
N GLN A 105 15.27 -5.98 26.53
CA GLN A 105 16.06 -5.82 25.32
C GLN A 105 15.53 -6.66 24.16
N GLU A 106 15.13 -7.90 24.41
CA GLU A 106 14.50 -8.78 23.42
C GLU A 106 13.18 -8.19 22.89
N LEU A 107 12.30 -7.72 23.79
CA LEU A 107 11.06 -7.05 23.39
C LEU A 107 11.32 -5.80 22.54
N LEU A 108 12.30 -4.98 22.90
CA LEU A 108 12.65 -3.79 22.14
C LEU A 108 13.28 -4.14 20.78
N ALA A 109 14.09 -5.20 20.71
CA ALA A 109 14.67 -5.68 19.47
C ALA A 109 13.59 -6.16 18.49
N ASN A 110 12.61 -6.93 18.95
CA ASN A 110 11.51 -7.42 18.12
C ASN A 110 10.64 -6.27 17.60
N ARG A 111 10.39 -5.25 18.44
CA ARG A 111 9.67 -4.04 18.02
C ARG A 111 10.41 -3.25 16.95
N GLU A 112 11.73 -3.09 17.11
CA GLU A 112 12.56 -2.40 16.13
C GLU A 112 12.67 -3.21 14.82
N GLN A 113 12.73 -4.53 14.90
CA GLN A 113 12.70 -5.40 13.73
C GLN A 113 11.39 -5.24 12.94
N LEU A 114 10.25 -5.22 13.62
CA LEU A 114 8.96 -4.98 12.97
C LEU A 114 8.88 -3.58 12.33
N ARG A 115 9.43 -2.55 13.01
CA ARG A 115 9.52 -1.19 12.45
C ARG A 115 10.36 -1.18 11.17
N LYS A 116 11.54 -1.81 11.19
CA LYS A 116 12.43 -1.91 10.01
C LYS A 116 11.78 -2.68 8.87
N ALA A 117 11.13 -3.80 9.15
CA ALA A 117 10.42 -4.57 8.13
C ALA A 117 9.31 -3.74 7.47
N SER A 118 8.63 -2.89 8.24
CA SER A 118 7.63 -1.94 7.71
C SER A 118 8.25 -0.88 6.80
N ASP A 119 9.44 -0.38 7.13
CA ASP A 119 10.18 0.57 6.28
C ASP A 119 10.68 -0.11 4.99
N GLU A 120 11.15 -1.36 5.08
CA GLU A 120 11.58 -2.16 3.93
C GLU A 120 10.41 -2.50 2.99
N ALA A 121 9.23 -2.81 3.55
CA ALA A 121 8.01 -3.02 2.78
C ALA A 121 7.59 -1.76 2.02
N GLU A 122 7.74 -0.58 2.63
CA GLU A 122 7.46 0.70 1.97
C GLU A 122 8.38 0.94 0.76
N LEU A 123 9.68 0.68 0.92
CA LEU A 123 10.64 0.77 -0.18
C LEU A 123 10.30 -0.22 -1.30
N THR A 124 9.94 -1.44 -0.94
CA THR A 124 9.59 -2.51 -1.90
C THR A 124 8.33 -2.14 -2.69
N ILE A 125 7.27 -1.65 -2.04
CA ILE A 125 6.04 -1.20 -2.70
C ILE A 125 6.31 0.00 -3.62
N ALA A 126 7.21 0.90 -3.22
CA ALA A 126 7.60 2.04 -4.06
C ALA A 126 8.19 1.58 -5.40
N GLU A 127 8.93 0.47 -5.42
CA GLU A 127 9.59 -0.07 -6.60
C GLU A 127 8.67 -0.86 -7.55
N PHE A 128 7.50 -1.32 -7.09
CA PHE A 128 6.59 -2.09 -7.95
C PHE A 128 6.12 -1.32 -9.18
N THR A 129 6.03 -2.01 -10.31
CA THR A 129 5.64 -1.40 -11.60
C THR A 129 4.29 -1.90 -12.08
N THR A 130 3.78 -2.97 -11.49
CA THR A 130 2.53 -3.62 -11.89
C THR A 130 1.61 -3.91 -10.72
N GLN A 131 0.30 -3.93 -10.98
CA GLN A 131 -0.71 -4.33 -9.98
C GLN A 131 -0.50 -5.77 -9.51
N ALA A 132 -0.06 -6.68 -10.37
CA ALA A 132 0.16 -8.08 -10.01
C ALA A 132 1.27 -8.27 -8.95
N GLU A 133 2.34 -7.46 -9.01
CA GLU A 133 3.39 -7.46 -7.97
C GLU A 133 2.83 -6.99 -6.62
N LEU A 134 1.99 -5.95 -6.64
CA LEU A 134 1.35 -5.41 -5.45
C LEU A 134 0.37 -6.40 -4.82
N ASP A 135 -0.42 -7.10 -5.64
CA ASP A 135 -1.40 -8.10 -5.19
C ASP A 135 -0.71 -9.33 -4.59
N ALA A 136 0.44 -9.73 -5.16
CA ALA A 136 1.23 -10.86 -4.67
C ALA A 136 2.05 -10.55 -3.41
N PHE A 137 2.16 -9.27 -3.03
CA PHE A 137 2.94 -8.85 -1.87
C PHE A 137 2.20 -9.14 -0.56
N GLU A 138 2.83 -9.95 0.28
CA GLU A 138 2.37 -10.29 1.63
C GLU A 138 3.32 -9.70 2.67
N PHE A 139 2.75 -9.10 3.71
CA PHE A 139 3.50 -8.56 4.84
C PHE A 139 3.11 -9.30 6.12
N ASP A 140 4.07 -9.95 6.76
CA ASP A 140 3.84 -10.63 8.03
C ASP A 140 4.15 -9.70 9.21
N VAL A 141 3.14 -9.45 10.04
CA VAL A 141 3.25 -8.65 11.27
C VAL A 141 3.80 -9.45 12.45
N ASN A 142 3.89 -10.77 12.33
CA ASN A 142 4.31 -11.69 13.39
C ASN A 142 5.75 -12.15 13.20
N ILE A 143 6.64 -11.24 12.84
CA ILE A 143 8.07 -11.50 12.71
C ILE A 143 8.60 -11.99 14.07
N SER A 144 8.72 -13.30 14.22
CA SER A 144 9.33 -13.94 15.38
C SER A 144 10.80 -14.19 15.07
N SER A 145 11.67 -13.57 15.87
CA SER A 145 13.10 -13.87 15.95
C SER A 145 13.36 -15.30 16.43
#